data_AF-A0A7X7KAK3-F1
#
_entry.id   AF-A0A7X7KAK3-F1
#
_cell.length_a   1.000
_cell.length_b   1.000
_cell.length_c   1.000
_cell.angle_alpha   90.00
_cell.angle_beta   90.00
_cell.angle_gamma   90.00
#
_symmetry.space_group_name_H-M   'P 1'
#
loop_
_entity.id
_entity.type
_entity.pdbx_description
1 polymer ?
#
loop_
_entity_poly.entity_id
_entity_poly.type
_entity_poly.pdbx_seq_one_letter_code
_entity_poly.pdbx_strand_id
1 'polypeptide(L)'
;MLWFSVWTVLVAGTLVGAFFLGRDVLRRGGRLMTALEEASGVVATLESKVAELDSLRTEPKPYAPDAATARKRREELRELGEERARKRHEKRLATIESWRQLTR
;
A
#
# COMPACT_ATOMS: atom_id res chain seq x y z
N MET A 1 -46.23 34.38 18.27
CA MET A 1 -45.20 34.71 17.26
C MET A 1 -43.84 34.13 17.64
N LEU A 2 -43.23 34.52 18.78
CA LEU A 2 -41.92 34.01 19.24
C LEU A 2 -41.80 32.48 19.33
N TRP A 3 -42.81 31.79 19.89
CA TRP A 3 -42.77 30.33 20.07
C TRP A 3 -42.67 29.56 18.74
N PHE A 4 -43.38 30.02 17.70
CA PHE A 4 -43.33 29.41 16.38
C PHE A 4 -41.94 29.57 15.78
N SER A 5 -41.34 30.77 15.85
CA SER A 5 -39.97 31.00 15.40
C SER A 5 -38.95 30.13 16.12
N VAL A 6 -39.08 29.96 17.45
CA VAL A 6 -38.20 29.07 18.23
C VAL A 6 -38.30 27.64 17.72
N TRP A 7 -39.53 27.14 17.53
CA TRP A 7 -39.75 25.79 17.01
C TRP A 7 -39.14 25.60 15.61
N THR A 8 -39.38 26.54 14.69
CA THR A 8 -38.86 26.46 13.32
C THR A 8 -37.34 26.50 13.28
N VAL A 9 -36.71 27.35 14.10
CA VAL A 9 -35.23 27.42 14.19
C VAL A 9 -34.65 26.12 14.72
N LEU A 10 -35.30 25.50 15.72
CA LEU A 10 -34.86 24.25 16.30
C LEU A 10 -34.89 23.11 15.26
N VAL A 11 -36.03 22.96 14.57
CA VAL A 11 -36.20 21.94 13.52
C VAL A 11 -35.27 22.21 12.34
N ALA A 12 -35.16 23.46 11.89
CA ALA A 12 -34.27 23.83 10.79
C ALA A 12 -32.80 23.59 11.15
N GLY A 13 -32.40 23.93 12.38
CA GLY A 13 -31.05 23.66 12.88
C GLY A 13 -30.74 22.16 12.90
N THR A 14 -31.68 21.32 13.35
CA THR A 14 -31.52 19.86 13.31
C THR A 14 -31.45 19.32 11.89
N LEU A 15 -32.30 19.79 10.97
CA LEU A 15 -32.29 19.37 9.57
C LEU A 15 -31.00 19.75 8.86
N VAL A 16 -30.52 20.98 9.07
CA VAL A 16 -29.24 21.44 8.52
C VAL A 16 -28.09 20.60 9.09
N GLY A 17 -28.08 20.35 10.40
CA GLY A 17 -27.08 19.47 11.03
C GLY A 17 -27.10 18.06 10.43
N ALA A 18 -28.27 17.45 10.32
CA ALA A 18 -28.43 16.11 9.74
C ALA A 18 -28.04 16.05 8.26
N PHE A 19 -28.36 17.08 7.49
CA PHE A 19 -28.01 17.17 6.07
C PHE A 19 -26.49 17.28 5.87
N PHE A 20 -25.82 18.12 6.66
CA PHE A 20 -24.36 18.22 6.61
C PHE A 20 -23.68 16.92 7.02
N LEU A 21 -24.18 16.25 8.06
CA LEU A 21 -23.65 14.96 8.52
C LEU A 21 -23.81 13.88 7.44
N GLY A 22 -25.00 13.75 6.85
CA GLY A 22 -25.25 12.80 5.77
C GLY A 22 -24.41 13.07 4.53
N ARG A 23 -24.23 14.34 4.17
CA ARG A 23 -23.42 14.74 3.00
C ARG A 23 -21.92 14.46 3.21
N ASP A 24 -21.39 14.68 4.40
CA ASP A 24 -19.99 14.38 4.73
C ASP A 24 -19.75 12.86 4.75
N VAL A 25 -20.70 12.09 5.29
CA VAL A 25 -20.68 10.61 5.25
C VAL A 25 -20.68 10.10 3.82
N LEU A 26 -21.49 10.66 2.92
CA LEU A 26 -21.51 10.27 1.51
C LEU A 26 -20.18 10.58 0.80
N ARG A 27 -19.56 11.75 1.07
CA ARG A 27 -18.25 12.10 0.51
C ARG A 27 -17.13 11.20 1.03
N ARG A 28 -17.14 10.84 2.31
CA ARG A 28 -16.10 10.00 2.92
C ARG A 28 -16.30 8.51 2.62
N GLY A 29 -17.56 8.06 2.59
CA GLY A 29 -17.94 6.68 2.29
C GLY A 29 -17.61 6.27 0.86
N GLY A 30 -17.73 7.18 -0.12
CA GLY A 30 -17.36 6.89 -1.51
C GLY A 30 -15.90 6.45 -1.67
N ARG A 31 -14.97 7.11 -0.97
CA ARG A 31 -13.55 6.73 -0.97
C ARG A 31 -13.29 5.35 -0.37
N LEU A 32 -14.05 4.99 0.68
CA LEU A 32 -13.97 3.67 1.31
C LEU A 32 -14.48 2.59 0.36
N MET A 33 -15.56 2.85 -0.37
CA MET A 33 -16.07 1.90 -1.37
C MET A 33 -15.13 1.70 -2.54
N THR A 34 -14.54 2.76 -3.08
CA THR A 34 -13.53 2.62 -4.16
C THR A 34 -12.33 1.80 -3.69
N ALA A 35 -11.85 2.04 -2.47
CA ALA A 35 -10.75 1.25 -1.89
C ALA A 35 -11.16 -0.22 -1.65
N LEU A 36 -12.42 -0.47 -1.28
CA LEU A 36 -12.95 -1.81 -1.08
C LEU A 36 -13.11 -2.56 -2.41
N GLU A 37 -13.54 -1.86 -3.46
CA GLU A 37 -13.68 -2.39 -4.82
C GLU A 37 -12.29 -2.76 -5.39
N GLU A 38 -11.31 -1.87 -5.25
CA GLU A 38 -9.92 -2.14 -5.63
C GLU A 38 -9.33 -3.32 -4.86
N ALA A 39 -9.54 -3.37 -3.54
CA ALA A 39 -9.10 -4.50 -2.71
C ALA A 39 -9.77 -5.81 -3.12
N SER A 40 -11.06 -5.79 -3.45
CA SER A 40 -11.79 -6.98 -3.91
C SER A 40 -11.26 -7.48 -5.26
N GLY A 41 -10.89 -6.59 -6.17
CA GLY A 41 -10.27 -6.94 -7.45
C GLY A 41 -8.90 -7.60 -7.26
N VAL A 42 -8.09 -7.11 -6.31
CA VAL A 42 -6.80 -7.72 -5.96
C VAL A 42 -7.01 -9.12 -5.36
N VAL A 43 -7.98 -9.29 -4.48
CA VAL A 43 -8.30 -10.60 -3.88
C VAL A 43 -8.76 -11.60 -4.94
N ALA A 44 -9.65 -11.20 -5.86
CA ALA A 44 -10.09 -12.07 -6.96
C ALA A 44 -8.93 -12.47 -7.88
N THR A 45 -8.02 -11.53 -8.15
CA THR A 45 -6.80 -11.82 -8.92
C THR A 45 -5.91 -12.81 -8.18
N LEU A 46 -5.73 -12.63 -6.87
CA LEU A 46 -4.95 -13.53 -6.04
C LEU A 46 -5.54 -14.94 -6.01
N GLU A 47 -6.86 -15.05 -5.86
CA GLU A 47 -7.58 -16.32 -5.89
C GLU A 47 -7.40 -17.04 -7.23
N SER A 48 -7.50 -16.31 -8.35
CA SER A 48 -7.24 -16.87 -9.68
C SER A 48 -5.81 -17.40 -9.83
N LYS A 49 -4.82 -16.68 -9.28
CA LYS A 49 -3.41 -17.08 -9.30
C LYS A 49 -3.15 -18.28 -8.41
N VAL A 50 -3.77 -18.32 -7.23
CA VAL A 50 -3.67 -19.47 -6.34
C VAL A 50 -4.28 -20.71 -6.99
N ALA A 51 -5.44 -20.60 -7.63
CA ALA A 51 -6.06 -21.70 -8.36
C ALA A 51 -5.19 -22.16 -9.54
N GLU A 52 -4.58 -21.23 -10.28
CA GLU A 52 -3.62 -21.53 -11.35
C GLU A 52 -2.40 -22.30 -10.78
N LEU A 53 -1.79 -21.83 -9.69
CA LEU A 53 -0.68 -22.51 -9.03
C LEU A 53 -1.05 -23.89 -8.50
N ASP A 54 -2.25 -24.04 -7.93
CA ASP A 54 -2.71 -25.32 -7.39
C ASP A 54 -3.04 -26.31 -8.51
N SER A 55 -3.54 -25.84 -9.66
CA SER A 55 -3.73 -26.66 -10.86
C SER A 55 -2.40 -27.16 -11.45
N LEU A 56 -1.32 -26.39 -11.29
CA LEU A 56 0.05 -26.75 -11.69
C LEU A 56 0.77 -27.59 -10.64
N ARG A 57 0.16 -27.82 -9.48
CA ARG A 57 0.73 -28.61 -8.37
C ARG A 57 0.62 -30.10 -8.66
N THR A 58 1.35 -30.57 -9.68
CA THR A 58 1.57 -32.00 -9.91
C THR A 58 2.67 -32.48 -8.97
N GLU A 59 2.24 -32.92 -7.77
CA GLU A 59 3.06 -33.38 -6.64
C GLU A 59 4.08 -32.36 -6.07
N PRO A 60 4.16 -32.21 -4.73
CA PRO A 60 5.23 -31.43 -4.13
C PRO A 60 6.55 -32.18 -4.32
N LYS A 61 7.24 -31.92 -5.43
CA LYS A 61 8.64 -32.31 -5.57
C LYS A 61 9.39 -31.61 -4.43
N PRO A 62 10.08 -32.34 -3.53
CA PRO A 62 10.84 -31.70 -2.47
C PRO A 62 11.79 -30.71 -3.12
N TYR A 63 11.61 -29.42 -2.82
CA TYR A 63 12.56 -28.39 -3.23
C TYR A 63 13.81 -28.58 -2.38
N ALA A 64 14.61 -29.58 -2.74
CA ALA A 64 15.96 -29.80 -2.25
C ALA A 64 16.90 -29.39 -3.38
N PRO A 65 17.20 -28.09 -3.55
CA PRO A 65 18.32 -27.70 -4.39
C PRO A 65 19.56 -28.40 -3.81
N ASP A 66 20.24 -29.17 -4.64
CA ASP A 66 21.55 -29.74 -4.33
C ASP A 66 22.43 -28.68 -3.62
N ALA A 67 23.14 -29.06 -2.56
CA ALA A 67 23.86 -28.11 -1.71
C ALA A 67 24.83 -27.22 -2.52
N ALA A 68 25.34 -27.73 -3.64
CA ALA A 68 26.16 -26.97 -4.58
C ALA A 68 25.37 -25.88 -5.32
N THR A 69 24.16 -26.15 -5.81
CA THR A 69 23.31 -25.14 -6.46
C THR A 69 22.81 -24.08 -5.48
N ALA A 70 22.52 -24.46 -4.24
CA ALA A 70 22.17 -23.51 -3.18
C ALA A 70 23.33 -22.57 -2.83
N ARG A 71 24.58 -23.08 -2.78
CA ARG A 71 25.78 -22.27 -2.54
C ARG A 71 26.04 -21.29 -3.68
N LYS A 72 26.01 -21.76 -4.93
CA LYS A 72 26.20 -20.90 -6.11
C LYS A 72 25.19 -19.76 -6.16
N ARG A 73 23.92 -20.05 -5.87
CA ARG A 73 22.86 -19.02 -5.82
C ARG A 73 23.07 -18.01 -4.69
N ARG A 74 23.61 -18.44 -3.55
CA ARG A 74 23.98 -17.53 -2.45
C ARG A 74 25.15 -16.64 -2.82
N GLU A 75 26.15 -17.16 -3.53
CA GLU A 75 27.28 -16.38 -4.03
C GLU A 75 26.82 -15.31 -5.03
N GLU A 76 25.99 -15.69 -6.01
CA GLU A 76 25.39 -14.75 -6.98
C GLU A 76 24.60 -13.62 -6.27
N LEU A 77 23.80 -13.96 -5.25
CA LEU A 77 23.06 -12.97 -4.47
C LEU A 77 23.98 -12.09 -3.63
N ARG A 78 25.10 -12.62 -3.14
CA ARG A 78 26.08 -11.87 -2.35
C ARG A 78 26.79 -10.84 -3.22
N GLU A 79 27.21 -11.22 -4.42
CA GLU A 79 27.82 -10.32 -5.41
C GLU A 79 26.89 -9.15 -5.77
N LEU A 80 25.60 -9.45 -6.03
CA LEU A 80 24.58 -8.42 -6.28
C LEU A 80 24.38 -7.49 -5.06
N GLY A 81 24.45 -8.05 -3.86
CA GLY A 81 24.36 -7.29 -2.61
C GLY A 81 25.53 -6.33 -2.42
N GLU A 82 26.75 -6.82 -2.66
CA GLU A 82 28.00 -6.05 -2.59
C GLU A 82 28.02 -4.93 -3.64
N GLU A 83 27.56 -5.19 -4.86
CA GLU A 83 27.46 -4.16 -5.91
C GLU A 83 26.49 -3.04 -5.52
N ARG A 84 25.30 -3.40 -5.00
CA ARG A 84 24.33 -2.42 -4.51
C ARG A 84 24.86 -1.63 -3.31
N ALA A 85 25.61 -2.27 -2.42
CA ALA A 85 26.23 -1.62 -1.27
C ALA A 85 27.28 -0.59 -1.71
N ARG A 86 28.14 -0.93 -2.69
CA ARG A 86 29.10 0.00 -3.30
C ARG A 86 28.41 1.22 -3.91
N LYS A 87 27.38 1.01 -4.75
CA LYS A 87 26.61 2.11 -5.36
C LYS A 87 25.98 3.03 -4.32
N ARG A 88 25.47 2.49 -3.20
CA ARG A 88 24.94 3.31 -2.09
C ARG A 88 26.05 4.09 -1.38
N HIS A 89 27.21 3.49 -1.17
CA HIS A 89 28.35 4.13 -0.54
C HIS A 89 28.87 5.30 -1.38
N GLU A 90 29.05 5.11 -2.68
CA GLU A 90 29.45 6.16 -3.62
C GLU A 90 28.48 7.33 -3.64
N LYS A 91 27.16 7.05 -3.73
CA LYS A 91 26.13 8.09 -3.64
C LYS A 91 26.22 8.86 -2.33
N ARG A 92 26.41 8.17 -1.20
CA ARG A 92 26.54 8.82 0.11
C ARG A 92 27.76 9.74 0.17
N LEU A 93 28.91 9.32 -0.36
CA LEU A 93 30.11 10.15 -0.42
C LEU A 93 29.90 11.38 -1.32
N ALA A 94 29.30 11.19 -2.50
CA ALA A 94 28.99 12.29 -3.41
C ALA A 94 28.03 13.31 -2.78
N THR A 95 27.01 12.84 -2.05
CA THR A 95 26.12 13.70 -1.29
C THR A 95 26.89 14.48 -0.22
N ILE A 96 27.71 13.82 0.60
CA ILE A 96 28.52 14.50 1.64
C ILE A 96 29.42 15.57 1.03
N GLU A 97 30.06 15.29 -0.10
CA GLU A 97 30.91 16.25 -0.80
C GLU A 97 30.10 17.45 -1.34
N SER A 98 28.91 17.21 -1.91
CA SER A 98 28.03 18.32 -2.34
C SER A 98 27.61 19.23 -1.19
N TRP A 99 27.33 18.67 -0.01
CA TRP A 99 27.00 19.47 1.18
C TRP A 99 28.20 20.29 1.67
N ARG A 100 29.41 19.73 1.61
CA ARG A 100 30.66 20.42 1.97
C ARG A 100 30.97 21.60 1.05
N GLN A 101 30.67 21.48 -0.24
CA GLN A 101 30.84 22.58 -1.20
C GLN A 101 29.83 23.70 -0.98
N LEU A 102 28.60 23.38 -0.55
CA LEU A 102 27.54 24.36 -0.29
C LEU A 102 27.75 25.13 1.03
N THR A 103 28.40 24.52 2.03
CA THR A 103 28.58 25.09 3.37
C THR A 103 29.94 25.78 3.57
N ARG A 104 30.75 25.89 2.53
CA ARG A 104 32.05 26.59 2.52
C ARG A 104 31.93 27.92 1.80
#